data_AF-A0A3A5AVK4-F1
#
_entry.id   AF-A0A3A5AVK4-F1
#
_cell.length_a   1.000
_cell.length_b   1.000
_cell.length_c   1.000
_cell.angle_alpha   90.00
_cell.angle_beta   90.00
_cell.angle_gamma   90.00
#
_symmetry.space_group_name_H-M   'P 1'
#
loop_
_entity.id
_entity.type
_entity.pdbx_description
1 polymer ?
#
loop_
_entity_poly.entity_id
_entity_poly.type
_entity_poly.pdbx_seq_one_letter_code
_entity_poly.pdbx_strand_id
1 'polypeptide(L)'
;MELFIGIIVIGCGIYAIAWIVKKYQKASLYDSLKPRLDNLDRYNLELDQKRDQSNREFAESQKKLALQRESILLLAKQKAIGFPWLADAYSDFYHLEDLKVARGLETKSHPAKKAAEEVREAGQRRRTAERKARLVEYQIKYYESLFPWLSELKSEDVDDELIRVSGLTTDGDGDDDPVRHWLTPEEYRKLPNNQKCELALERYWTKKKTKWEIGRDYERYIGYLYEKDGSAVQYQGIIEGFDDLGRDLIVKNGNSTQIVQCKNWSKEKTIHEKHIFQLYGTLIAYQYDHPTEKTTASFVTSTSLSQRARGFAKLIGVEVKDGLPLVRYPCIKCHVSKKTGEKIYHLPFDQQYDKTIIEVEKGEYYVDSIGEAERRGFRRAFRYRGLKE
;
A
#
# COMPACT_ATOMS: atom_id res chain seq x y z
N MET A 1 30.30 -108.93 -23.41
CA MET A 1 29.98 -107.87 -22.44
C MET A 1 31.23 -107.24 -21.81
N GLU A 2 32.32 -107.97 -21.57
CA GLU A 2 33.50 -107.44 -20.87
C GLU A 2 34.28 -106.34 -21.64
N LEU A 3 34.37 -106.43 -22.97
CA LEU A 3 35.02 -105.40 -23.80
C LEU A 3 34.31 -104.02 -23.75
N PHE A 4 32.99 -104.00 -23.53
CA PHE A 4 32.20 -102.76 -23.50
C PHE A 4 32.37 -102.01 -22.17
N ILE A 5 32.53 -102.75 -21.07
CA ILE A 5 32.80 -102.20 -19.72
C ILE A 5 34.18 -101.54 -19.69
N GLY A 6 35.19 -102.16 -20.31
CA GLY A 6 36.55 -101.60 -20.39
C GLY A 6 36.61 -100.24 -21.11
N ILE A 7 35.87 -100.08 -22.20
CA ILE A 7 35.81 -98.82 -22.96
C ILE A 7 35.12 -97.70 -22.15
N ILE A 8 34.06 -98.04 -21.41
CA ILE A 8 33.36 -97.07 -20.53
C ILE A 8 34.27 -96.61 -19.39
N VAL A 9 35.01 -97.52 -18.74
CA VAL A 9 35.94 -97.18 -17.65
C VAL A 9 37.07 -96.27 -18.15
N ILE A 10 37.62 -96.56 -19.33
CA ILE A 10 38.64 -95.71 -19.96
C ILE A 10 38.07 -94.34 -20.34
N GLY A 11 36.85 -94.29 -20.89
CA GLY A 11 36.15 -93.04 -21.22
C GLY A 11 35.87 -92.18 -19.99
N CYS A 12 35.43 -92.78 -18.88
CA CYS A 12 35.23 -92.10 -17.60
C CYS A 12 36.57 -91.59 -17.01
N GLY A 13 37.64 -92.37 -17.13
CA GLY A 13 38.99 -91.97 -16.71
C GLY A 13 39.50 -90.75 -17.50
N ILE A 14 39.34 -90.75 -18.82
CA ILE A 14 39.72 -89.62 -19.69
C ILE A 14 38.88 -88.38 -19.37
N TYR A 15 37.57 -88.53 -19.13
CA TYR A 15 36.71 -87.42 -18.74
C TYR A 15 37.09 -86.83 -17.38
N ALA A 16 37.41 -87.67 -16.39
CA ALA A 16 37.88 -87.23 -15.08
C ALA A 16 39.20 -86.46 -15.18
N ILE A 17 40.15 -86.94 -15.99
CA ILE A 17 41.42 -86.24 -16.25
C ILE A 17 41.17 -84.90 -16.94
N ALA A 18 40.33 -84.86 -17.98
CA ALA A 18 39.98 -83.61 -18.67
C ALA A 18 39.29 -82.60 -17.72
N TRP A 19 38.44 -83.07 -16.81
CA TRP A 19 37.80 -82.23 -15.80
C TRP A 19 38.81 -81.67 -14.78
N ILE A 20 39.75 -82.48 -14.32
CA ILE A 20 40.85 -82.06 -13.43
C ILE A 20 41.73 -81.02 -14.12
N VAL A 21 42.12 -81.25 -15.37
CA VAL A 21 42.92 -80.30 -16.16
C VAL A 21 42.18 -78.98 -16.34
N LYS A 22 40.89 -79.01 -16.66
CA LYS A 22 40.06 -77.80 -16.80
C LYS A 22 39.92 -77.02 -15.48
N LYS A 23 39.88 -77.73 -14.34
CA LYS A 23 39.83 -77.13 -13.00
C LYS A 23 41.18 -76.48 -12.65
N TYR A 24 42.30 -77.14 -12.95
CA TYR A 24 43.64 -76.59 -12.78
C TYR A 24 43.88 -75.36 -13.67
N GLN A 25 43.44 -75.39 -14.93
CA GLN A 25 43.51 -74.23 -15.83
C GLN A 25 42.71 -73.04 -15.28
N LYS A 26 41.51 -73.28 -14.75
CA LYS A 26 40.71 -72.23 -14.09
C LYS A 26 41.37 -71.69 -12.81
N ALA A 27 41.98 -72.55 -12.00
CA ALA A 27 42.70 -72.13 -10.80
C ALA A 27 43.94 -71.30 -11.15
N SER A 28 44.72 -71.72 -12.15
CA SER A 28 45.87 -70.96 -12.66
C SER A 28 45.45 -69.60 -13.25
N LEU A 29 44.33 -69.56 -13.97
CA LEU A 29 43.75 -68.32 -14.48
C LEU A 29 43.33 -67.39 -13.33
N TYR A 30 42.72 -67.94 -12.27
CA TYR A 30 42.36 -67.20 -11.06
C TYR A 30 43.60 -66.63 -10.36
N ASP A 31 44.66 -67.43 -10.18
CA ASP A 31 45.91 -66.98 -9.57
C ASP A 31 46.60 -65.89 -10.41
N SER A 32 46.46 -65.93 -11.74
CA SER A 32 46.98 -64.89 -12.63
C SER A 32 46.15 -63.59 -12.60
N LEU A 33 44.85 -63.67 -12.31
CA LEU A 33 43.90 -62.55 -12.30
C LEU A 33 43.79 -61.88 -10.92
N LYS A 34 44.00 -62.63 -9.84
CA LYS A 34 43.95 -62.14 -8.45
C LYS A 34 44.79 -60.87 -8.22
N PRO A 35 46.08 -60.79 -8.62
CA PRO A 35 46.88 -59.58 -8.42
C PRO A 35 46.36 -58.36 -9.21
N ARG A 36 45.66 -58.57 -10.34
CA ARG A 36 45.00 -57.48 -11.07
C ARG A 36 43.74 -57.00 -10.36
N LEU A 37 42.96 -57.92 -9.78
CA LEU A 37 41.78 -57.59 -8.99
C LEU A 37 42.17 -56.82 -7.71
N ASP A 38 43.18 -57.29 -6.99
CA ASP A 38 43.70 -56.62 -5.79
C ASP A 38 44.31 -55.23 -6.10
N ASN A 39 44.76 -54.99 -7.33
CA ASN A 39 45.23 -53.68 -7.78
C ASN A 39 44.05 -52.75 -8.13
N LEU A 40 43.01 -53.28 -8.78
CA LEU A 40 41.76 -52.54 -9.03
C LEU A 40 41.07 -52.13 -7.74
N ASP A 41 41.02 -53.01 -6.74
CA ASP A 41 40.42 -52.72 -5.43
C ASP A 41 41.21 -51.65 -4.68
N ARG A 42 42.55 -51.69 -4.73
CA ARG A 42 43.41 -50.62 -4.19
C ARG A 42 43.20 -49.29 -4.91
N TYR A 43 43.08 -49.30 -6.22
CA TYR A 43 42.84 -48.10 -7.02
C TYR A 43 41.46 -47.48 -6.72
N ASN A 44 40.42 -48.30 -6.58
CA ASN A 44 39.09 -47.83 -6.18
C ASN A 44 39.10 -47.24 -4.78
N LEU A 45 39.82 -47.86 -3.84
CA LEU A 45 39.98 -47.34 -2.48
C LEU A 45 40.69 -45.97 -2.47
N GLU A 46 41.73 -45.79 -3.28
CA GLU A 46 42.39 -44.48 -3.43
C GLU A 46 41.48 -43.42 -4.05
N LEU A 47 40.65 -43.80 -5.02
CA LEU A 47 39.67 -42.90 -5.63
C LEU A 47 38.59 -42.46 -4.63
N ASP A 48 38.09 -43.38 -3.81
CA ASP A 48 37.10 -43.08 -2.79
C ASP A 48 37.69 -42.17 -1.70
N GLN A 49 38.94 -42.41 -1.29
CA GLN A 49 39.65 -41.52 -0.35
C GLN A 49 39.83 -40.11 -0.93
N LYS A 50 40.18 -39.98 -2.21
CA LYS A 50 40.29 -38.66 -2.89
C LYS A 50 38.94 -37.96 -3.01
N ARG A 51 37.87 -38.70 -3.30
CA ARG A 51 36.49 -38.17 -3.34
C ARG A 51 36.07 -37.67 -1.96
N ASP A 52 36.33 -38.44 -0.91
CA ASP A 52 36.01 -38.05 0.45
C ASP A 52 36.77 -36.82 0.90
N GLN A 53 38.06 -36.74 0.57
CA GLN A 53 38.87 -35.56 0.86
C GLN A 53 38.33 -34.32 0.14
N SER A 54 38.06 -34.43 -1.17
CA SER A 54 37.51 -33.33 -1.96
C SER A 54 36.12 -32.88 -1.45
N ASN A 55 35.27 -33.83 -1.05
CA ASN A 55 33.97 -33.53 -0.45
C ASN A 55 34.10 -32.80 0.89
N ARG A 56 35.08 -33.17 1.74
CA ARG A 56 35.34 -32.48 3.01
C ARG A 56 35.86 -31.06 2.79
N GLU A 57 36.82 -30.87 1.89
CA GLU A 57 37.34 -29.55 1.52
C GLU A 57 36.25 -28.63 0.93
N PHE A 58 35.35 -29.21 0.11
CA PHE A 58 34.19 -28.50 -0.40
C PHE A 58 33.21 -28.12 0.72
N ALA A 59 32.91 -29.04 1.63
CA ALA A 59 32.01 -28.77 2.76
C ALA A 59 32.56 -27.70 3.71
N GLU A 60 33.86 -27.72 4.01
CA GLU A 60 34.52 -26.69 4.82
C GLU A 60 34.52 -25.32 4.13
N SER A 61 34.78 -25.29 2.82
CA SER A 61 34.71 -24.06 2.02
C SER A 61 33.30 -23.48 2.00
N GLN A 62 32.26 -24.33 1.89
CA GLN A 62 30.87 -23.90 1.97
C GLN A 62 30.51 -23.34 3.35
N LYS A 63 30.96 -23.99 4.44
CA LYS A 63 30.76 -23.47 5.80
C LYS A 63 31.43 -22.12 6.00
N LYS A 64 32.67 -21.95 5.52
CA LYS A 64 33.41 -20.69 5.61
C LYS A 64 32.71 -19.57 4.82
N LEU A 65 32.21 -19.87 3.63
CA LEU A 65 31.41 -18.94 2.81
C LEU A 65 30.11 -18.54 3.51
N ALA A 66 29.42 -19.49 4.14
CA ALA A 66 28.19 -19.21 4.89
C ALA A 66 28.47 -18.27 6.08
N LEU A 67 29.53 -18.55 6.86
CA LEU A 67 29.93 -17.73 8.00
C LEU A 67 30.34 -16.30 7.58
N GLN A 68 31.05 -16.17 6.47
CA GLN A 68 31.43 -14.87 5.90
C GLN A 68 30.22 -14.08 5.40
N ARG A 69 29.22 -14.74 4.80
CA ARG A 69 27.96 -14.08 4.41
C ARG A 69 27.21 -13.56 5.63
N GLU A 70 27.13 -14.36 6.68
CA GLU A 70 26.43 -13.99 7.91
C GLU A 70 27.10 -12.79 8.60
N SER A 71 28.44 -12.77 8.67
CA SER A 71 29.17 -11.65 9.27
C SER A 71 29.04 -10.35 8.45
N ILE A 72 29.03 -10.44 7.12
CA ILE A 72 28.77 -9.29 6.23
C ILE A 72 27.35 -8.76 6.43
N LEU A 73 26.34 -9.64 6.55
CA LEU A 73 24.96 -9.24 6.82
C LEU A 73 24.82 -8.56 8.19
N LEU A 74 25.53 -9.05 9.21
CA LEU A 74 25.53 -8.47 10.55
C LEU A 74 26.18 -7.08 10.57
N LEU A 75 27.32 -6.91 9.89
CA LEU A 75 28.00 -5.64 9.69
C LEU A 75 27.13 -4.63 8.91
N ALA A 76 26.47 -5.10 7.85
CA ALA A 76 25.53 -4.30 7.07
C ALA A 76 24.36 -3.81 7.93
N LYS A 77 23.81 -4.69 8.80
CA LYS A 77 22.70 -4.35 9.69
C LYS A 77 23.10 -3.32 10.76
N GLN A 78 24.32 -3.42 11.29
CA GLN A 78 24.84 -2.49 12.30
C GLN A 78 25.23 -1.13 11.72
N LYS A 79 25.74 -1.08 10.48
CA LYS A 79 26.14 0.17 9.80
C LYS A 79 25.09 0.75 8.85
N ALA A 80 23.90 0.16 8.76
CA ALA A 80 22.79 0.67 7.95
C ALA A 80 22.24 2.01 8.43
N ILE A 81 22.54 2.40 9.67
CA ILE A 81 22.14 3.69 10.22
C ILE A 81 23.13 4.74 9.70
N GLY A 82 22.79 5.35 8.56
CA GLY A 82 23.39 6.62 8.12
C GLY A 82 24.24 6.61 6.85
N PHE A 83 24.35 5.51 6.08
CA PHE A 83 25.32 5.45 4.99
C PHE A 83 24.75 5.04 3.61
N PRO A 84 24.67 5.99 2.65
CA PRO A 84 24.22 5.75 1.28
C PRO A 84 25.00 4.68 0.51
N TRP A 85 26.27 4.45 0.83
CA TRP A 85 27.09 3.43 0.15
C TRP A 85 26.57 2.01 0.36
N LEU A 86 25.77 1.76 1.40
CA LEU A 86 25.22 0.43 1.67
C LEU A 86 24.12 0.08 0.66
N ALA A 87 23.33 1.06 0.23
CA ALA A 87 22.36 0.89 -0.85
C ALA A 87 23.05 0.50 -2.17
N ASP A 88 24.24 1.06 -2.41
CA ASP A 88 25.05 0.78 -3.60
C ASP A 88 25.62 -0.64 -3.56
N ALA A 89 26.16 -1.07 -2.41
CA ALA A 89 26.67 -2.42 -2.21
C ALA A 89 25.58 -3.51 -2.36
N TYR A 90 24.36 -3.26 -1.87
CA TYR A 90 23.23 -4.17 -2.09
C TYR A 90 22.78 -4.19 -3.57
N SER A 91 22.76 -3.03 -4.23
CA SER A 91 22.46 -2.93 -5.67
C SER A 91 23.47 -3.72 -6.51
N ASP A 92 24.75 -3.69 -6.14
CA ASP A 92 25.82 -4.43 -6.82
C ASP A 92 25.74 -5.94 -6.56
N PHE A 93 25.32 -6.36 -5.36
CA PHE A 93 25.08 -7.77 -5.06
C PHE A 93 23.97 -8.37 -5.94
N TYR A 94 22.81 -7.72 -6.02
CA TYR A 94 21.71 -8.18 -6.88
C TYR A 94 22.07 -8.10 -8.36
N HIS A 95 22.91 -7.15 -8.78
CA HIS A 95 23.44 -7.11 -10.14
C HIS A 95 24.21 -8.38 -10.50
N LEU A 96 25.07 -8.86 -9.60
CA LEU A 96 25.84 -10.09 -9.83
C LEU A 96 24.94 -11.33 -9.87
N GLU A 97 23.86 -11.35 -9.09
CA GLU A 97 22.86 -12.43 -9.11
C GLU A 97 22.08 -12.46 -10.44
N ASP A 98 21.59 -11.31 -10.90
CA ASP A 98 20.90 -11.17 -12.18
C ASP A 98 21.80 -11.53 -13.37
N LEU A 99 23.09 -11.15 -13.31
CA LEU A 99 24.08 -11.55 -14.31
C LEU A 99 24.31 -13.06 -14.32
N LYS A 100 24.26 -13.71 -13.16
CA LYS A 100 24.41 -15.17 -13.05
C LYS A 100 23.22 -15.89 -13.69
N VAL A 101 22.00 -15.40 -13.46
CA VAL A 101 20.78 -15.92 -14.09
C VAL A 101 20.82 -15.71 -15.61
N ALA A 102 21.19 -14.50 -16.07
CA ALA A 102 21.29 -14.19 -17.49
C ALA A 102 22.35 -15.05 -18.21
N ARG A 103 23.53 -15.25 -17.60
CA ARG A 103 24.57 -16.14 -18.16
C ARG A 103 24.11 -17.59 -18.23
N GLY A 104 23.36 -18.07 -17.23
CA GLY A 104 22.79 -19.43 -17.25
C GLY A 104 21.80 -19.65 -18.40
N LEU A 105 21.07 -18.61 -18.80
CA LEU A 105 20.14 -18.66 -19.94
C LEU A 105 20.86 -18.66 -21.31
N GLU A 106 22.08 -18.12 -21.36
CA GLU A 106 22.94 -18.11 -22.56
C GLU A 106 23.73 -19.40 -22.74
N THR A 107 24.14 -20.06 -21.65
CA THR A 107 24.99 -21.26 -21.67
C THR A 107 24.23 -22.57 -21.61
N LYS A 108 22.91 -22.55 -21.42
CA LYS A 108 22.08 -23.77 -21.43
C LYS A 108 22.07 -24.46 -22.81
N SER A 109 21.78 -25.75 -22.82
CA SER A 109 21.85 -26.63 -24.00
C SER A 109 21.12 -26.10 -25.25
N HIS A 110 20.04 -25.33 -25.08
CA HIS A 110 19.43 -24.51 -26.13
C HIS A 110 19.45 -23.03 -25.71
N PRO A 111 20.45 -22.24 -26.17
CA PRO A 111 20.65 -20.86 -25.73
C PRO A 111 19.43 -19.96 -25.98
N ALA A 112 18.94 -19.29 -24.95
CA ALA A 112 17.80 -18.37 -25.04
C ALA A 112 18.28 -16.92 -24.91
N LYS A 113 18.97 -16.44 -25.95
CA LYS A 113 19.63 -15.12 -25.95
C LYS A 113 18.66 -13.95 -25.71
N LYS A 114 17.49 -13.98 -26.36
CA LYS A 114 16.45 -12.93 -26.20
C LYS A 114 15.87 -12.90 -24.77
N ALA A 115 15.63 -14.06 -24.17
CA ALA A 115 15.18 -14.15 -22.78
C ALA A 115 16.26 -13.70 -21.79
N ALA A 116 17.55 -13.94 -22.09
CA ALA A 116 18.65 -13.44 -21.27
C ALA A 116 18.77 -11.91 -21.32
N GLU A 117 18.51 -11.30 -22.47
CA GLU A 117 18.49 -9.84 -22.67
C GLU A 117 17.30 -9.19 -21.94
N GLU A 118 16.10 -9.75 -22.07
CA GLU A 118 14.90 -9.31 -21.33
C GLU A 118 15.10 -9.40 -19.81
N VAL A 119 15.76 -10.45 -19.31
CA VAL A 119 16.10 -10.59 -17.88
C VAL A 119 17.11 -9.53 -17.43
N ARG A 120 18.08 -9.14 -18.28
CA ARG A 120 19.01 -8.05 -17.96
C ARG A 120 18.32 -6.69 -17.89
N GLU A 121 17.44 -6.39 -18.84
CA GLU A 121 16.68 -5.14 -18.85
C GLU A 121 15.69 -5.05 -17.68
N ALA A 122 14.96 -6.13 -17.40
CA ALA A 122 14.06 -6.21 -16.26
C ALA A 122 14.84 -6.10 -14.94
N GLY A 123 16.00 -6.77 -14.84
CA GLY A 123 16.90 -6.66 -13.69
C GLY A 123 17.45 -5.24 -13.53
N GLN A 124 17.77 -4.53 -14.60
CA GLN A 124 18.22 -3.13 -14.54
C GLN A 124 17.12 -2.19 -14.04
N ARG A 125 15.89 -2.32 -14.56
CA ARG A 125 14.74 -1.55 -14.09
C ARG A 125 14.46 -1.82 -12.62
N ARG A 126 14.41 -3.09 -12.21
CA ARG A 126 14.20 -3.50 -10.81
C ARG A 126 15.28 -2.93 -9.90
N ARG A 127 16.56 -2.99 -10.30
CA ARG A 127 17.69 -2.42 -9.53
C ARG A 127 17.55 -0.92 -9.31
N THR A 128 17.22 -0.16 -10.36
CA THR A 128 17.05 1.29 -10.22
C THR A 128 15.88 1.64 -9.28
N ALA A 129 14.79 0.90 -9.36
CA ALA A 129 13.63 1.07 -8.49
C ALA A 129 13.96 0.69 -7.04
N GLU A 130 14.60 -0.45 -6.82
CA GLU A 130 14.95 -0.93 -5.48
C GLU A 130 16.01 -0.04 -4.82
N ARG A 131 17.01 0.44 -5.57
CA ARG A 131 17.99 1.43 -5.10
C ARG A 131 17.30 2.70 -4.61
N LYS A 132 16.38 3.25 -5.40
CA LYS A 132 15.61 4.45 -5.02
C LYS A 132 14.73 4.19 -3.79
N ALA A 133 14.01 3.07 -3.76
CA ALA A 133 13.14 2.70 -2.65
C ALA A 133 13.92 2.57 -1.35
N ARG A 134 15.07 1.87 -1.36
CA ARG A 134 15.92 1.71 -0.18
C ARG A 134 16.57 3.02 0.26
N LEU A 135 16.98 3.87 -0.68
CA LEU A 135 17.52 5.19 -0.34
C LEU A 135 16.49 6.04 0.41
N VAL A 136 15.24 6.05 -0.06
CA VAL A 136 14.12 6.71 0.62
C VAL A 136 13.83 6.06 1.97
N GLU A 137 13.79 4.72 2.04
CA GLU A 137 13.57 3.99 3.29
C GLU A 137 14.63 4.33 4.35
N TYR A 138 15.91 4.42 3.95
CA TYR A 138 17.00 4.79 4.84
C TYR A 138 16.94 6.27 5.24
N GLN A 139 16.58 7.17 4.33
CA GLN A 139 16.34 8.58 4.65
C GLN A 139 15.21 8.72 5.68
N ILE A 140 14.10 8.00 5.50
CA ILE A 140 12.97 7.99 6.45
C ILE A 140 13.42 7.48 7.82
N LYS A 141 14.11 6.33 7.87
CA LYS A 141 14.63 5.77 9.13
C LYS A 141 15.63 6.71 9.82
N TYR A 142 16.46 7.41 9.04
CA TYR A 142 17.36 8.42 9.56
C TYR A 142 16.59 9.59 10.16
N TYR A 143 15.59 10.14 9.46
CA TYR A 143 14.74 11.18 9.99
C TYR A 143 13.97 10.73 11.24
N GLU A 144 13.43 9.53 11.26
CA GLU A 144 12.79 8.94 12.45
C GLU A 144 13.76 8.83 13.64
N SER A 145 15.04 8.54 13.38
CA SER A 145 16.05 8.47 14.44
C SER A 145 16.45 9.86 14.96
N LEU A 146 16.51 10.86 14.09
CA LEU A 146 16.79 12.25 14.46
C LEU A 146 15.60 12.91 15.17
N PHE A 147 14.40 12.51 14.78
CA PHE A 147 13.14 13.09 15.23
C PHE A 147 12.20 11.96 15.66
N PRO A 148 12.39 11.36 16.86
CA PRO A 148 11.58 10.23 17.32
C PRO A 148 10.07 10.50 17.34
N TRP A 149 9.67 11.76 17.47
CA TRP A 149 8.28 12.22 17.40
C TRP A 149 7.62 12.01 16.02
N LEU A 150 8.40 11.85 14.94
CA LEU A 150 7.87 11.50 13.61
C LEU A 150 7.17 10.13 13.60
N SER A 151 7.56 9.22 14.48
CA SER A 151 6.89 7.93 14.62
C SER A 151 5.45 8.05 15.14
N GLU A 152 5.15 9.12 15.88
CA GLU A 152 3.80 9.45 16.37
C GLU A 152 2.92 10.07 15.27
N LEU A 153 3.54 10.68 14.24
CA LEU A 153 2.88 11.22 13.06
C LEU A 153 2.38 10.14 12.09
N LYS A 154 2.86 8.90 12.23
CA LYS A 154 2.39 7.72 11.46
C LYS A 154 1.00 7.23 11.90
N SER A 155 0.17 8.07 12.50
CA SER A 155 -1.22 7.73 12.77
C SER A 155 -1.99 7.49 11.48
N GLU A 156 -3.20 6.91 11.60
CA GLU A 156 -4.13 6.53 10.52
C GLU A 156 -4.35 7.62 9.43
N ASP A 157 -3.91 8.86 9.67
CA ASP A 157 -4.05 10.06 8.84
C ASP A 157 -3.05 10.15 7.66
N VAL A 158 -1.93 9.41 7.67
CA VAL A 158 -0.92 9.46 6.57
C VAL A 158 -1.42 8.77 5.28
N ASP A 159 -2.16 7.66 5.43
CA ASP A 159 -2.77 6.96 4.29
C ASP A 159 -3.83 7.84 3.60
N ASP A 160 -4.54 8.66 4.38
CA ASP A 160 -5.56 9.57 3.89
C ASP A 160 -4.94 10.73 3.08
N GLU A 161 -3.77 11.25 3.46
CA GLU A 161 -3.05 12.29 2.69
C GLU A 161 -2.35 11.72 1.43
N LEU A 162 -1.84 10.48 1.45
CA LEU A 162 -1.28 9.86 0.23
C LEU A 162 -2.37 9.67 -0.85
N ILE A 163 -3.59 9.33 -0.43
CA ILE A 163 -4.78 9.29 -1.30
C ILE A 163 -5.17 10.71 -1.75
N ARG A 164 -5.09 11.71 -0.87
CA ARG A 164 -5.38 13.11 -1.20
C ARG A 164 -4.39 13.69 -2.21
N VAL A 165 -3.08 13.54 -2.00
CA VAL A 165 -2.02 14.01 -2.92
C VAL A 165 -2.10 13.29 -4.27
N SER A 166 -2.45 12.01 -4.28
CA SER A 166 -2.72 11.28 -5.54
C SER A 166 -4.07 11.63 -6.19
N GLY A 167 -5.04 12.16 -5.43
CA GLY A 167 -6.28 12.74 -5.93
C GLY A 167 -6.15 14.21 -6.38
N LEU A 168 -5.26 14.98 -5.75
CA LEU A 168 -4.89 16.35 -6.12
C LEU A 168 -4.14 16.38 -7.46
N THR A 169 -3.47 15.31 -7.88
CA THR A 169 -2.95 15.20 -9.26
C THR A 169 -4.04 14.95 -10.31
N THR A 170 -5.29 14.76 -9.89
CA THR A 170 -6.49 14.86 -10.75
C THR A 170 -7.28 16.15 -10.56
N ASP A 171 -6.76 17.13 -9.80
CA ASP A 171 -7.12 18.54 -10.04
C ASP A 171 -6.36 18.99 -11.28
N GLY A 172 -6.75 18.41 -12.42
CA GLY A 172 -6.40 18.96 -13.70
C GLY A 172 -6.88 20.40 -13.72
N ASP A 173 -5.97 21.30 -14.05
CA ASP A 173 -6.20 22.69 -14.45
C ASP A 173 -7.02 22.77 -15.77
N GLY A 174 -7.92 21.80 -15.95
CA GLY A 174 -8.66 21.52 -17.17
C GLY A 174 -10.08 22.06 -17.07
N ASP A 175 -10.54 22.60 -18.19
CA ASP A 175 -11.93 23.03 -18.48
C ASP A 175 -12.92 21.84 -18.48
N ASP A 176 -12.63 20.75 -17.76
CA ASP A 176 -13.35 19.49 -17.86
C ASP A 176 -14.41 19.33 -16.76
N ASP A 177 -15.58 18.84 -17.17
CA ASP A 177 -16.75 18.76 -16.28
C ASP A 177 -16.53 17.69 -15.19
N PRO A 178 -16.58 18.03 -13.88
CA PRO A 178 -16.43 17.07 -12.79
C PRO A 178 -17.41 15.89 -12.84
N VAL A 179 -18.57 16.05 -13.48
CA VAL A 179 -19.56 14.98 -13.69
C VAL A 179 -19.00 13.84 -14.55
N ARG A 180 -18.00 14.10 -15.41
CA ARG A 180 -17.37 13.06 -16.24
C ARG A 180 -16.73 11.95 -15.43
N HIS A 181 -16.19 12.25 -14.25
CA HIS A 181 -15.59 11.23 -13.38
C HIS A 181 -16.60 10.18 -12.90
N TRP A 182 -17.90 10.50 -12.97
CA TRP A 182 -18.98 9.65 -12.52
C TRP A 182 -19.72 8.96 -13.66
N LEU A 183 -19.38 9.25 -14.92
CA LEU A 183 -20.11 8.77 -16.09
C LEU A 183 -19.18 8.08 -17.09
N THR A 184 -19.71 7.09 -17.80
CA THR A 184 -19.00 6.55 -18.96
C THR A 184 -19.00 7.57 -20.12
N PRO A 185 -18.04 7.49 -21.06
CA PRO A 185 -18.00 8.40 -22.20
C PRO A 185 -19.27 8.37 -23.07
N GLU A 186 -20.01 7.26 -23.09
CA GLU A 186 -21.27 7.15 -23.83
C GLU A 186 -22.43 7.82 -23.09
N GLU A 187 -22.57 7.58 -21.78
CA GLU A 187 -23.59 8.20 -20.94
C GLU A 187 -23.44 9.73 -20.97
N TYR A 188 -22.21 10.22 -20.86
CA TYR A 188 -21.92 11.65 -20.92
C TYR A 188 -22.29 12.27 -22.28
N ARG A 189 -22.22 11.51 -23.38
CA ARG A 189 -22.59 12.02 -24.72
C ARG A 189 -24.10 11.97 -24.98
N LYS A 190 -24.78 10.91 -24.54
CA LYS A 190 -26.19 10.65 -24.89
C LYS A 190 -27.19 11.32 -23.95
N LEU A 191 -26.88 11.46 -22.67
CA LEU A 191 -27.83 12.00 -21.70
C LEU A 191 -27.97 13.53 -21.78
N PRO A 192 -29.12 14.11 -21.42
CA PRO A 192 -29.24 15.55 -21.19
C PRO A 192 -28.54 15.97 -19.88
N ASN A 193 -28.12 17.24 -19.77
CA ASN A 193 -27.28 17.71 -18.66
C ASN A 193 -27.88 17.47 -17.26
N ASN A 194 -29.19 17.68 -17.09
CA ASN A 194 -29.85 17.39 -15.81
C ASN A 194 -29.72 15.90 -15.44
N GLN A 195 -30.06 14.99 -16.36
CA GLN A 195 -29.95 13.54 -16.11
C GLN A 195 -28.50 13.08 -15.87
N LYS A 196 -27.50 13.70 -16.52
CA LYS A 196 -26.08 13.44 -16.23
C LYS A 196 -25.74 13.78 -14.78
N CYS A 197 -26.17 14.96 -14.31
CA CYS A 197 -25.89 15.42 -12.96
C CYS A 197 -26.60 14.56 -11.91
N GLU A 198 -27.88 14.20 -12.14
CA GLU A 198 -28.63 13.32 -11.24
C GLU A 198 -28.00 11.94 -11.14
N LEU A 199 -27.60 11.34 -12.27
CA LEU A 199 -26.94 10.04 -12.28
C LEU A 199 -25.56 10.10 -11.59
N ALA A 200 -24.80 11.18 -11.80
CA ALA A 200 -23.53 11.39 -11.11
C ALA A 200 -23.71 11.55 -9.60
N LEU A 201 -24.75 12.27 -9.17
CA LEU A 201 -25.08 12.43 -7.75
C LEU A 201 -25.49 11.11 -7.10
N GLU A 202 -26.29 10.30 -7.79
CA GLU A 202 -26.65 8.97 -7.28
C GLU A 202 -25.41 8.07 -7.15
N ARG A 203 -24.53 8.08 -8.17
CA ARG A 203 -23.26 7.34 -8.13
C ARG A 203 -22.33 7.83 -7.02
N TYR A 204 -22.31 9.13 -6.73
CA TYR A 204 -21.59 9.68 -5.59
C TYR A 204 -22.05 9.05 -4.26
N TRP A 205 -23.36 8.87 -4.09
CA TRP A 205 -23.90 8.24 -2.88
C TRP A 205 -23.67 6.73 -2.81
N THR A 206 -23.79 6.01 -3.93
CA THR A 206 -23.69 4.54 -3.96
C THR A 206 -22.27 4.01 -4.10
N LYS A 207 -21.30 4.83 -4.52
CA LYS A 207 -19.89 4.43 -4.65
C LYS A 207 -19.35 3.94 -3.31
N LYS A 208 -18.52 2.88 -3.36
CA LYS A 208 -17.68 2.49 -2.22
C LYS A 208 -16.61 3.57 -1.99
N LYS A 209 -16.74 4.30 -0.88
CA LYS A 209 -15.86 5.42 -0.52
C LYS A 209 -14.61 4.97 0.24
N THR A 210 -13.53 5.71 0.10
CA THR A 210 -12.34 5.60 0.95
C THR A 210 -12.62 6.13 2.36
N LYS A 211 -11.72 5.84 3.33
CA LYS A 211 -11.86 6.37 4.70
C LYS A 211 -11.88 7.90 4.71
N TRP A 212 -10.95 8.53 3.99
CA TRP A 212 -10.94 9.97 3.79
C TRP A 212 -12.24 10.50 3.18
N GLU A 213 -12.75 9.90 2.09
CA GLU A 213 -14.02 10.33 1.48
C GLU A 213 -15.20 10.22 2.47
N ILE A 214 -15.21 9.21 3.33
CA ILE A 214 -16.20 9.01 4.40
C ILE A 214 -16.07 10.10 5.49
N GLY A 215 -14.83 10.48 5.85
CA GLY A 215 -14.55 11.57 6.77
C GLY A 215 -15.04 12.92 6.24
N ARG A 216 -14.61 13.27 5.02
CA ARG A 216 -15.04 14.48 4.31
C ARG A 216 -16.56 14.57 4.18
N ASP A 217 -17.23 13.49 3.76
CA ASP A 217 -18.68 13.48 3.61
C ASP A 217 -19.39 13.65 4.97
N TYR A 218 -18.79 13.18 6.06
CA TYR A 218 -19.29 13.38 7.41
C TYR A 218 -19.12 14.82 7.90
N GLU A 219 -17.95 15.42 7.69
CA GLU A 219 -17.72 16.85 7.98
C GLU A 219 -18.73 17.74 7.24
N ARG A 220 -18.97 17.44 5.95
CA ARG A 220 -19.99 18.13 5.14
C ARG A 220 -21.39 17.97 5.72
N TYR A 221 -21.74 16.77 6.18
CA TYR A 221 -23.05 16.51 6.81
C TYR A 221 -23.22 17.29 8.11
N ILE A 222 -22.22 17.28 8.99
CA ILE A 222 -22.28 18.04 10.24
C ILE A 222 -22.33 19.54 9.95
N GLY A 223 -21.55 20.04 8.98
CA GLY A 223 -21.62 21.43 8.54
C GLY A 223 -23.00 21.80 7.98
N TYR A 224 -23.62 20.93 7.19
CA TYR A 224 -25.01 21.11 6.73
C TYR A 224 -25.99 21.28 7.90
N LEU A 225 -25.87 20.49 8.96
CA LEU A 225 -26.74 20.63 10.15
C LEU A 225 -26.58 22.00 10.81
N TYR A 226 -25.35 22.48 10.95
CA TYR A 226 -25.07 23.80 11.50
C TYR A 226 -25.57 24.94 10.59
N GLU A 227 -25.36 24.84 9.27
CA GLU A 227 -25.85 25.83 8.31
C GLU A 227 -27.38 25.88 8.27
N LYS A 228 -28.04 24.73 8.41
CA LYS A 228 -29.49 24.62 8.51
C LYS A 228 -30.04 25.33 9.75
N ASP A 229 -29.29 25.31 10.85
CA ASP A 229 -29.61 26.01 12.09
C ASP A 229 -29.28 27.53 12.01
N GLY A 230 -28.77 28.00 10.87
CA GLY A 230 -28.47 29.41 10.60
C GLY A 230 -27.05 29.84 10.97
N SER A 231 -26.18 28.92 11.36
CA SER A 231 -24.79 29.23 11.68
C SER A 231 -23.92 29.34 10.44
N ALA A 232 -22.94 30.25 10.46
CA ALA A 232 -21.93 30.33 9.40
C ALA A 232 -20.83 29.28 9.64
N VAL A 233 -20.60 28.38 8.68
CA VAL A 233 -19.66 27.27 8.83
C VAL A 233 -18.48 27.40 7.88
N GLN A 234 -17.26 27.24 8.41
CA GLN A 234 -16.04 27.10 7.63
C GLN A 234 -15.54 25.65 7.73
N TYR A 235 -15.43 24.97 6.58
CA TYR A 235 -14.97 23.58 6.45
C TYR A 235 -13.44 23.48 6.49
N GLN A 236 -12.87 23.81 7.65
CA GLN A 236 -11.43 23.95 7.83
C GLN A 236 -10.68 22.64 7.54
N GLY A 237 -11.15 21.49 8.05
CA GLY A 237 -10.52 20.19 7.83
C GLY A 237 -10.43 19.81 6.35
N ILE A 238 -11.49 20.08 5.58
CA ILE A 238 -11.52 19.82 4.12
C ILE A 238 -10.55 20.75 3.36
N ILE A 239 -10.48 22.02 3.76
CA ILE A 239 -9.70 23.05 3.07
C ILE A 239 -8.21 22.95 3.40
N GLU A 240 -7.85 22.86 4.68
CA GLU A 240 -6.47 22.89 5.16
C GLU A 240 -5.86 21.49 5.35
N GLY A 241 -6.67 20.44 5.45
CA GLY A 241 -6.15 19.08 5.65
C GLY A 241 -5.41 18.96 6.99
N PHE A 242 -4.20 18.41 6.98
CA PHE A 242 -3.41 18.15 8.20
C PHE A 242 -2.98 19.41 8.98
N ASP A 243 -2.92 20.57 8.32
CA ASP A 243 -2.55 21.83 8.96
C ASP A 243 -3.69 22.41 9.83
N ASP A 244 -4.87 21.77 9.82
CA ASP A 244 -6.06 22.20 10.58
C ASP A 244 -5.92 22.02 12.10
N LEU A 245 -4.87 21.35 12.59
CA LEU A 245 -4.67 20.97 13.99
C LEU A 245 -5.84 20.15 14.58
N GLY A 246 -6.59 19.44 13.74
CA GLY A 246 -7.80 18.69 14.09
C GLY A 246 -9.05 19.55 14.28
N ARG A 247 -9.11 20.74 13.65
CA ARG A 247 -10.29 21.62 13.57
C ARG A 247 -11.06 21.29 12.30
N ASP A 248 -12.01 20.37 12.40
CA ASP A 248 -12.76 19.98 11.19
C ASP A 248 -13.70 21.10 10.72
N LEU A 249 -14.47 21.72 11.63
CA LEU A 249 -15.34 22.86 11.32
C LEU A 249 -15.11 24.02 12.29
N ILE A 250 -15.18 25.25 11.76
CA ILE A 250 -15.25 26.47 12.56
C ILE A 250 -16.63 27.09 12.34
N VAL A 251 -17.45 27.09 13.37
CA VAL A 251 -18.83 27.58 13.33
C VAL A 251 -18.89 28.94 14.00
N LYS A 252 -19.32 29.96 13.26
CA LYS A 252 -19.44 31.34 13.74
C LYS A 252 -20.89 31.74 13.93
N ASN A 253 -21.20 32.20 15.15
CA ASN A 253 -22.50 32.72 15.57
C ASN A 253 -22.28 34.07 16.24
N GLY A 254 -22.31 35.15 15.45
CA GLY A 254 -22.02 36.51 15.94
C GLY A 254 -20.61 36.61 16.53
N ASN A 255 -20.50 36.97 17.82
CA ASN A 255 -19.23 37.07 18.54
C ASN A 255 -18.78 35.76 19.21
N SER A 256 -19.45 34.64 18.90
CA SER A 256 -19.10 33.33 19.43
C SER A 256 -18.63 32.41 18.31
N THR A 257 -17.54 31.70 18.58
CA THR A 257 -16.94 30.72 17.67
C THR A 257 -16.98 29.35 18.34
N GLN A 258 -17.46 28.33 17.63
CA GLN A 258 -17.45 26.95 18.08
C GLN A 258 -16.50 26.15 17.17
N ILE A 259 -15.45 25.59 17.77
CA ILE A 259 -14.54 24.66 17.10
C ILE A 259 -15.14 23.27 17.19
N VAL A 260 -15.41 22.65 16.05
CA VAL A 260 -16.05 21.34 15.98
C VAL A 260 -15.08 20.32 15.42
N GLN A 261 -14.90 19.22 16.16
CA GLN A 261 -14.18 18.05 15.66
C GLN A 261 -15.17 16.92 15.38
N CYS A 262 -15.11 16.36 14.19
CA CYS A 262 -15.95 15.33 13.63
C CYS A 262 -15.17 14.01 13.50
N LYS A 263 -15.67 12.92 14.07
CA LYS A 263 -15.10 11.58 13.86
C LYS A 263 -16.16 10.57 13.44
N ASN A 264 -16.08 10.10 12.20
CA ASN A 264 -16.95 9.06 11.67
C ASN A 264 -16.31 7.67 11.76
N TRP A 265 -16.52 6.98 12.88
CA TRP A 265 -15.92 5.66 13.15
C TRP A 265 -16.97 4.54 13.16
N SER A 266 -16.51 3.28 13.08
CA SER A 266 -17.42 2.13 13.28
C SER A 266 -18.10 2.22 14.64
N LYS A 267 -19.37 1.81 14.70
CA LYS A 267 -20.18 1.76 15.94
C LYS A 267 -19.57 0.87 17.03
N GLU A 268 -18.71 -0.06 16.63
CA GLU A 268 -18.01 -0.98 17.55
C GLU A 268 -16.78 -0.31 18.19
N LYS A 269 -16.24 0.74 17.57
CA LYS A 269 -15.11 1.48 18.11
C LYS A 269 -15.60 2.43 19.20
N THR A 270 -14.80 2.56 20.26
CA THR A 270 -15.04 3.55 21.31
C THR A 270 -13.99 4.65 21.23
N ILE A 271 -14.42 5.90 21.35
CA ILE A 271 -13.51 7.05 21.38
C ILE A 271 -12.98 7.26 22.80
N HIS A 272 -11.67 7.32 22.91
CA HIS A 272 -10.95 7.51 24.17
C HIS A 272 -10.45 8.96 24.31
N GLU A 273 -9.92 9.27 25.48
CA GLU A 273 -9.55 10.63 25.93
C GLU A 273 -8.60 11.39 24.99
N LYS A 274 -7.79 10.68 24.19
CA LYS A 274 -6.81 11.27 23.27
C LYS A 274 -7.42 12.38 22.41
N HIS A 275 -8.56 12.12 21.78
CA HIS A 275 -9.19 13.07 20.85
C HIS A 275 -9.80 14.27 21.58
N ILE A 276 -10.33 14.05 22.78
CA ILE A 276 -10.85 15.13 23.62
C ILE A 276 -9.74 16.06 24.08
N PHE A 277 -8.58 15.51 24.46
CA PHE A 277 -7.42 16.31 24.83
C PHE A 277 -6.81 17.05 23.64
N GLN A 278 -6.78 16.41 22.46
CA GLN A 278 -6.35 17.07 21.23
C GLN A 278 -7.25 18.26 20.91
N LEU A 279 -8.58 18.06 20.85
CA LEU A 279 -9.53 19.14 20.61
C LEU A 279 -9.39 20.28 21.63
N TYR A 280 -9.18 19.95 22.90
CA TYR A 280 -8.95 20.96 23.93
C TYR A 280 -7.67 21.76 23.69
N GLY A 281 -6.54 21.11 23.38
CA GLY A 281 -5.30 21.81 23.03
C GLY A 281 -5.49 22.75 21.84
N THR A 282 -6.21 22.29 20.83
CA THR A 282 -6.54 23.03 19.62
C THR A 282 -7.48 24.22 19.87
N LEU A 283 -8.43 24.08 20.80
CA LEU A 283 -9.29 25.16 21.29
C LEU A 283 -8.46 26.26 21.96
N ILE A 284 -7.56 25.89 22.88
CA ILE A 284 -6.68 26.84 23.57
C ILE A 284 -5.79 27.59 22.57
N ALA A 285 -5.21 26.89 21.60
CA ALA A 285 -4.43 27.52 20.53
C ALA A 285 -5.27 28.53 19.74
N TYR A 286 -6.51 28.19 19.37
CA TYR A 286 -7.39 29.12 18.66
C TYR A 286 -7.72 30.36 19.51
N GLN A 287 -8.00 30.18 20.80
CA GLN A 287 -8.26 31.27 21.74
C GLN A 287 -7.05 32.19 21.94
N TYR A 288 -5.84 31.63 21.90
CA TYR A 288 -4.60 32.43 21.96
C TYR A 288 -4.47 33.35 20.76
N ASP A 289 -4.78 32.84 19.56
CA ASP A 289 -4.75 33.62 18.31
C ASP A 289 -5.92 34.62 18.22
N HIS A 290 -7.05 34.32 18.89
CA HIS A 290 -8.30 35.11 18.85
C HIS A 290 -8.82 35.46 20.26
N PRO A 291 -8.09 36.29 21.04
CA PRO A 291 -8.36 36.50 22.47
C PRO A 291 -9.68 37.24 22.75
N THR A 292 -10.25 37.92 21.76
CA THR A 292 -11.50 38.68 21.87
C THR A 292 -12.75 37.86 21.52
N GLU A 293 -12.58 36.68 20.90
CA GLU A 293 -13.69 35.81 20.50
C GLU A 293 -14.10 34.87 21.64
N LYS A 294 -15.41 34.75 21.90
CA LYS A 294 -15.90 33.74 22.83
C LYS A 294 -15.87 32.38 22.15
N THR A 295 -14.83 31.61 22.41
CA THR A 295 -14.61 30.32 21.74
C THR A 295 -15.02 29.13 22.61
N THR A 296 -15.77 28.19 22.04
CA THR A 296 -16.17 26.91 22.65
C THR A 296 -15.77 25.74 21.75
N ALA A 297 -15.82 24.50 22.26
CA ALA A 297 -15.52 23.32 21.47
C ALA A 297 -16.63 22.27 21.54
N SER A 298 -16.87 21.58 20.42
CA SER A 298 -17.82 20.48 20.30
C SER A 298 -17.17 19.28 19.62
N PHE A 299 -17.37 18.09 20.19
CA PHE A 299 -16.89 16.83 19.64
C PHE A 299 -18.08 16.01 19.14
N VAL A 300 -18.12 15.74 17.83
CA VAL A 300 -19.25 15.11 17.14
C VAL A 300 -18.81 13.78 16.55
N THR A 301 -19.53 12.71 16.83
CA THR A 301 -19.14 11.38 16.33
C THR A 301 -20.33 10.46 16.05
N SER A 302 -20.13 9.54 15.10
CA SER A 302 -21.09 8.49 14.75
C SER A 302 -21.10 7.33 15.75
N THR A 303 -20.09 7.21 16.61
CA THR A 303 -19.98 6.17 17.63
C THR A 303 -20.11 6.75 19.04
N SER A 304 -19.73 6.00 20.08
CA SER A 304 -19.77 6.43 21.48
C SER A 304 -18.38 6.75 22.06
N LEU A 305 -18.36 7.63 23.06
CA LEU A 305 -17.18 7.90 23.87
C LEU A 305 -17.11 6.98 25.10
N SER A 306 -15.89 6.68 25.56
CA SER A 306 -15.70 6.01 26.85
C SER A 306 -16.22 6.89 28.00
N GLN A 307 -16.62 6.26 29.11
CA GLN A 307 -17.09 7.00 30.30
C GLN A 307 -16.03 7.98 30.82
N ARG A 308 -14.75 7.57 30.76
CA ARG A 308 -13.60 8.40 31.14
C ARG A 308 -13.44 9.61 30.21
N ALA A 309 -13.51 9.41 28.89
CA ALA A 309 -13.45 10.51 27.93
C ALA A 309 -14.59 11.51 28.10
N ARG A 310 -15.83 11.02 28.33
CA ARG A 310 -16.99 11.86 28.63
C ARG A 310 -16.81 12.66 29.93
N GLY A 311 -16.22 12.03 30.96
CA GLY A 311 -15.86 12.71 32.21
C GLY A 311 -14.91 13.88 31.99
N PHE A 312 -13.85 13.68 31.18
CA PHE A 312 -12.92 14.76 30.83
C PHE A 312 -13.55 15.85 29.98
N ALA A 313 -14.35 15.49 28.96
CA ALA A 313 -15.03 16.47 28.12
C ALA A 313 -15.91 17.42 28.97
N LYS A 314 -16.65 16.86 29.94
CA LYS A 314 -17.44 17.65 30.90
C LYS A 314 -16.56 18.56 31.77
N LEU A 315 -15.41 18.07 32.23
CA LEU A 315 -14.49 18.83 33.09
C LEU A 315 -13.90 20.05 32.38
N ILE A 316 -13.50 19.87 31.12
CA ILE A 316 -12.81 20.91 30.33
C ILE A 316 -13.76 21.75 29.47
N GLY A 317 -15.07 21.52 29.56
CA GLY A 317 -16.09 22.30 28.86
C GLY A 317 -16.24 22.00 27.37
N VAL A 318 -15.88 20.79 26.92
CA VAL A 318 -16.11 20.31 25.55
C VAL A 318 -17.51 19.68 25.47
N GLU A 319 -18.35 20.19 24.58
CA GLU A 319 -19.65 19.60 24.26
C GLU A 319 -19.45 18.28 23.49
N VAL A 320 -20.24 17.25 23.77
CA VAL A 320 -20.14 15.96 23.09
C VAL A 320 -21.48 15.58 22.47
N LYS A 321 -21.49 15.36 21.16
CA LYS A 321 -22.63 14.86 20.37
C LYS A 321 -22.26 13.51 19.76
N ASP A 322 -22.56 12.43 20.47
CA ASP A 322 -22.20 11.07 20.06
C ASP A 322 -23.40 10.26 19.57
N GLY A 323 -23.15 9.18 18.83
CA GLY A 323 -24.20 8.37 18.20
C GLY A 323 -24.92 9.05 17.03
N LEU A 324 -24.27 9.99 16.33
CA LEU A 324 -24.82 10.70 15.18
C LEU A 324 -24.24 10.14 13.86
N PRO A 325 -24.82 9.10 13.26
CA PRO A 325 -24.29 8.52 12.02
C PRO A 325 -24.51 9.45 10.82
N LEU A 326 -23.62 9.33 9.82
CA LEU A 326 -23.83 9.93 8.50
C LEU A 326 -25.11 9.34 7.87
N VAL A 327 -26.06 10.19 7.53
CA VAL A 327 -27.25 9.84 6.74
C VAL A 327 -27.24 10.61 5.43
N ARG A 328 -27.94 10.12 4.41
CA ARG A 328 -28.14 10.87 3.16
C ARG A 328 -28.89 12.17 3.49
N TYR A 329 -28.37 13.28 2.98
CA TYR A 329 -28.91 14.62 3.22
C TYR A 329 -28.93 15.43 1.92
N PRO A 330 -29.72 16.52 1.86
CA PRO A 330 -29.70 17.46 0.75
C PRO A 330 -28.30 18.06 0.61
N CYS A 331 -27.54 17.64 -0.41
CA CYS A 331 -26.12 18.00 -0.59
C CYS A 331 -25.88 18.86 -1.83
N ILE A 332 -26.94 19.42 -2.43
CA ILE A 332 -26.81 20.39 -3.52
C ILE A 332 -26.92 21.78 -2.91
N LYS A 333 -25.82 22.54 -2.93
CA LYS A 333 -25.75 23.90 -2.37
C LYS A 333 -26.29 24.91 -3.39
N CYS A 334 -27.43 25.55 -3.11
CA CYS A 334 -28.00 26.62 -3.92
C CYS A 334 -27.62 27.98 -3.32
N HIS A 335 -26.67 28.68 -3.95
CA HIS A 335 -26.08 29.94 -3.49
C HIS A 335 -26.36 31.09 -4.47
N VAL A 336 -26.44 32.32 -3.96
CA VAL A 336 -26.65 33.53 -4.75
C VAL A 336 -25.36 34.34 -4.77
N SER A 337 -24.76 34.47 -5.95
CA SER A 337 -23.47 35.14 -6.10
C SER A 337 -23.49 36.58 -5.60
N LYS A 338 -22.69 36.90 -4.57
CA LYS A 338 -22.54 38.27 -4.05
C LYS A 338 -22.09 39.29 -5.10
N LYS A 339 -21.32 38.85 -6.11
CA LYS A 339 -20.76 39.73 -7.15
C LYS A 339 -21.73 39.99 -8.30
N THR A 340 -22.55 39.01 -8.66
CA THR A 340 -23.34 39.04 -9.90
C THR A 340 -24.85 38.91 -9.67
N GLY A 341 -25.28 38.52 -8.47
CA GLY A 341 -26.67 38.18 -8.17
C GLY A 341 -27.15 36.87 -8.82
N GLU A 342 -26.28 36.15 -9.52
CA GLU A 342 -26.66 34.90 -10.19
C GLU A 342 -26.97 33.78 -9.19
N LYS A 343 -28.07 33.07 -9.43
CA LYS A 343 -28.45 31.86 -8.70
C LYS A 343 -27.68 30.65 -9.22
N ILE A 344 -26.79 30.10 -8.40
CA ILE A 344 -25.87 29.04 -8.79
C ILE A 344 -25.99 27.85 -7.84
N TYR A 345 -26.14 26.64 -8.37
CA TYR A 345 -26.06 25.43 -7.56
C TYR A 345 -24.72 24.70 -7.74
N HIS A 346 -24.20 24.15 -6.65
CA HIS A 346 -22.96 23.38 -6.59
C HIS A 346 -23.27 21.93 -6.16
N LEU A 347 -22.70 20.98 -6.90
CA LEU A 347 -22.72 19.56 -6.58
C LEU A 347 -21.57 19.20 -5.64
N PRO A 348 -21.65 18.12 -4.85
CA PRO A 348 -20.64 17.76 -3.84
C PRO A 348 -19.23 17.46 -4.40
N PHE A 349 -19.10 17.33 -5.71
CA PHE A 349 -17.83 17.12 -6.41
C PHE A 349 -17.43 18.33 -7.27
N ASP A 350 -18.14 19.46 -7.19
CA ASP A 350 -17.73 20.69 -7.85
C ASP A 350 -16.61 21.38 -7.01
N GLN A 351 -15.64 21.98 -7.70
CA GLN A 351 -14.43 22.56 -7.09
C GLN A 351 -14.70 23.60 -5.96
N GLN A 352 -15.78 24.37 -6.08
CA GLN A 352 -16.11 25.43 -5.12
C GLN A 352 -17.10 24.99 -4.04
N TYR A 353 -17.48 23.70 -4.00
CA TYR A 353 -18.52 23.21 -3.09
C TYR A 353 -18.20 23.48 -1.61
N ASP A 354 -17.00 23.12 -1.16
CA ASP A 354 -16.60 23.26 0.25
C ASP A 354 -16.31 24.72 0.64
N LYS A 355 -16.01 25.57 -0.35
CA LYS A 355 -15.80 27.02 -0.14
C LYS A 355 -17.12 27.80 -0.15
N THR A 356 -18.17 27.23 -0.70
CA THR A 356 -19.50 27.86 -0.76
C THR A 356 -20.24 27.58 0.53
N ILE A 357 -20.57 28.63 1.27
CA ILE A 357 -21.32 28.59 2.52
C ILE A 357 -22.74 29.02 2.20
N ILE A 358 -23.74 28.29 2.71
CA ILE A 358 -25.15 28.64 2.51
C ILE A 358 -25.60 29.61 3.59
N GLU A 359 -26.04 30.79 3.17
CA GLU A 359 -26.61 31.82 4.05
C GLU A 359 -28.13 31.85 3.91
N VAL A 360 -28.84 31.17 4.84
CA VAL A 360 -30.31 31.03 4.80
C VAL A 360 -31.03 32.39 4.76
N GLU A 361 -30.50 33.40 5.46
CA GLU A 361 -31.03 34.77 5.48
C GLU A 361 -31.07 35.44 4.09
N LYS A 362 -30.24 34.97 3.15
CA LYS A 362 -30.16 35.48 1.78
C LYS A 362 -31.01 34.68 0.79
N GLY A 363 -31.82 33.74 1.28
CA GLY A 363 -32.61 32.85 0.44
C GLY A 363 -31.78 31.77 -0.24
N GLU A 364 -30.61 31.44 0.31
CA GLU A 364 -29.80 30.29 -0.08
C GLU A 364 -30.24 29.05 0.68
N TYR A 365 -30.09 27.87 0.09
CA TYR A 365 -30.57 26.63 0.71
C TYR A 365 -29.93 25.39 0.07
N TYR A 366 -30.17 24.26 0.70
CA TYR A 366 -29.85 22.95 0.15
C TYR A 366 -31.07 22.32 -0.52
N VAL A 367 -30.84 21.51 -1.56
CA VAL A 367 -31.88 20.69 -2.21
C VAL A 367 -31.40 19.26 -2.44
N ASP A 368 -32.37 18.34 -2.60
CA ASP A 368 -32.10 16.91 -2.81
C ASP A 368 -31.87 16.53 -4.28
N SER A 369 -32.40 17.33 -5.22
CA SER A 369 -32.36 17.04 -6.65
C SER A 369 -31.97 18.26 -7.49
N ILE A 370 -31.28 18.02 -8.60
CA ILE A 370 -30.95 19.03 -9.59
C ILE A 370 -32.23 19.59 -10.21
N GLY A 371 -33.22 18.74 -10.47
CA GLY A 371 -34.52 19.18 -10.97
C GLY A 371 -35.20 20.21 -10.05
N GLU A 372 -35.03 20.10 -8.73
CA GLU A 372 -35.53 21.12 -7.80
C GLU A 372 -34.74 22.43 -7.87
N ALA A 373 -33.40 22.37 -7.93
CA ALA A 373 -32.56 23.55 -8.08
C ALA A 373 -32.94 24.34 -9.36
N GLU A 374 -33.06 23.66 -10.49
CA GLU A 374 -33.38 24.27 -11.79
C GLU A 374 -34.78 24.90 -11.79
N ARG A 375 -35.79 24.23 -11.22
CA ARG A 375 -37.16 24.79 -11.10
C ARG A 375 -37.20 26.08 -10.29
N ARG A 376 -36.29 26.24 -9.33
CA ARG A 376 -36.16 27.45 -8.50
C ARG A 376 -35.26 28.53 -9.14
N GLY A 377 -34.82 28.28 -10.38
CA GLY A 377 -34.04 29.21 -11.20
C GLY A 377 -32.54 29.20 -10.93
N PHE A 378 -32.01 28.16 -10.29
CA PHE A 378 -30.57 28.00 -10.11
C PHE A 378 -29.97 27.31 -11.33
N ARG A 379 -28.88 27.87 -11.85
CA ARG A 379 -28.07 27.22 -12.89
C ARG A 379 -26.90 26.47 -12.26
N ARG A 380 -26.34 25.48 -12.95
CA ARG A 380 -25.14 24.78 -12.49
C ARG A 380 -23.94 25.71 -12.39
N ALA A 381 -23.08 25.52 -11.39
CA ALA A 381 -21.83 26.26 -11.22
C ALA A 381 -20.89 26.09 -12.42
N PHE A 382 -20.65 24.84 -12.82
CA PHE A 382 -19.87 24.51 -14.00
C PHE A 382 -20.57 25.04 -15.27
N ARG A 383 -19.93 25.96 -15.98
CA ARG A 383 -20.39 26.48 -17.27
C ARG A 383 -19.75 25.64 -18.37
N TYR A 384 -20.50 24.70 -18.94
CA TYR A 384 -20.04 23.97 -20.12
C TYR A 384 -19.79 24.97 -21.26
N ARG A 385 -18.52 25.23 -21.55
CA ARG A 385 -18.09 25.90 -22.77
C ARG A 385 -18.07 24.78 -23.82
N GLY A 386 -19.00 24.81 -24.76
CA GLY A 386 -19.02 23.84 -25.86
C GLY A 386 -17.63 23.71 -26.48
N LEU A 387 -17.31 22.54 -27.02
CA LEU A 387 -16.13 22.38 -27.88
C LEU A 387 -16.19 23.49 -28.94
N LYS A 388 -15.23 24.41 -28.93
CA LYS A 388 -15.02 25.30 -30.07
C LYS A 388 -14.79 24.38 -31.27
N GLU A 389 -15.69 24.46 -32.25
CA GLU A 389 -15.53 23.81 -33.55
C GLU A 389 -14.20 24.20 -34.22
#